data_AF-A0A7M7N996-F1
#
_entry.id   AF-A0A7M7N996-F1
#
_cell.length_a   1.000
_cell.length_b   1.000
_cell.length_c   1.000
_cell.angle_alpha   90.00
_cell.angle_beta   90.00
_cell.angle_gamma   90.00
#
_symmetry.space_group_name_H-M   'P 1'
#
loop_
_entity.id
_entity.type
_entity.pdbx_description
1 polymer ?
#
loop_
_entity_poly.entity_id
_entity_poly.type
_entity_poly.pdbx_seq_one_letter_code
_entity_poly.pdbx_strand_id
1 'polypeptide(L)'
;MDVVLHRSPALFRRTAVALLNLASRPRYDRSTVLESSGVLSDVTAQPVRSVCIASVISELKRVNLTESHPCLRITSEWTCPGIYRSSVRTCSSETVTSKRRVIPNQASKEYLASIGLDCDRLQKSRPTVLKQNVGHLQQHVDLLRSLGLDNSDIINIIYKEAAFLRKDVKSVYELVEYLKNTGLTDSQVANIFQRAPRFFSTPETVMDNVEYMKYLDVTDKNICYTLIYTPSMFYRVQGGVERVASYLKQVMTEEKFVGDHNLVIRYIMRNDPALFIRQVSELENNVKFLKGSGFHGEDLISIIRYCPSSIRIGTEFLKSRQEYLLKHLSLTKTTLRDLIRRHPQLLHASIETIQSHIDLVLELGFTTQDMVKTPRIFSRSLSSIRTRYDELTAVGCKPNLGSFIYSKERHQLVVLKFKMNERKKNKRTDEIEK
;
A
#
# COMPACT_ATOMS: atom_id res chain seq x y z
N MET A 1 6.47 43.12 -12.68
CA MET A 1 5.15 42.82 -12.11
C MET A 1 4.33 42.23 -13.23
N ASP A 2 4.27 40.90 -13.35
CA ASP A 2 3.45 40.24 -14.37
C ASP A 2 2.54 39.22 -13.71
N VAL A 3 1.25 39.47 -13.92
CA VAL A 3 0.11 38.80 -13.31
C VAL A 3 0.00 37.38 -13.88
N VAL A 4 0.27 36.38 -13.05
CA VAL A 4 -0.06 34.97 -13.34
C VAL A 4 -1.58 34.82 -13.26
N LEU A 5 -2.26 34.90 -14.41
CA LEU A 5 -3.67 34.56 -14.52
C LEU A 5 -3.86 33.05 -14.25
N HIS A 6 -4.25 32.72 -13.03
CA HIS A 6 -4.80 31.41 -12.67
C HIS A 6 -6.11 31.19 -13.44
N ARG A 7 -6.05 30.52 -14.60
CA ARG A 7 -7.26 30.08 -15.31
C ARG A 7 -7.83 28.84 -14.63
N SER A 8 -9.07 28.95 -14.16
CA SER A 8 -9.83 27.89 -13.46
C SER A 8 -9.83 26.55 -14.23
N PRO A 9 -9.62 25.40 -13.56
CA PRO A 9 -9.70 24.05 -14.17
C PRO A 9 -11.02 23.75 -14.89
N ALA A 10 -12.11 24.41 -14.49
CA ALA A 10 -13.42 24.25 -15.11
C ALA A 10 -13.46 24.83 -16.53
N LEU A 11 -12.76 25.94 -16.77
CA LEU A 11 -12.67 26.56 -18.09
C LEU A 11 -11.92 25.64 -19.06
N PHE A 12 -10.89 24.95 -18.57
CA PHE A 12 -10.07 24.00 -19.33
C PHE A 12 -10.86 22.75 -19.74
N ARG A 13 -11.73 22.24 -18.86
CA ARG A 13 -12.65 21.12 -19.19
C ARG A 13 -13.63 21.49 -20.29
N ARG A 14 -14.19 22.71 -20.25
CA ARG A 14 -15.11 23.19 -21.30
C ARG A 14 -14.42 23.35 -22.65
N THR A 15 -13.18 23.83 -22.68
CA THR A 15 -12.40 23.92 -23.94
C THR A 15 -12.05 22.55 -24.50
N ALA A 16 -11.73 21.59 -23.63
CA ALA A 16 -11.42 20.20 -24.02
C ALA A 16 -12.62 19.49 -24.65
N VAL A 17 -13.80 19.61 -24.05
CA VAL A 17 -15.05 19.04 -24.58
C VAL A 17 -15.43 19.69 -25.91
N ALA A 18 -15.30 21.01 -26.04
CA ALA A 18 -15.56 21.72 -27.28
C ALA A 18 -14.64 21.27 -28.44
N LEU A 19 -13.35 21.06 -28.17
CA LEU A 19 -12.39 20.57 -29.16
C LEU A 19 -12.63 19.11 -29.55
N LEU A 20 -13.01 18.24 -28.60
CA LEU A 20 -13.40 16.86 -28.86
C LEU A 20 -14.66 16.77 -29.74
N ASN A 21 -15.64 17.66 -29.49
CA ASN A 21 -16.87 17.72 -30.30
C ASN A 21 -16.61 18.28 -31.71
N LEU A 22 -15.69 19.23 -31.87
CA LEU A 22 -15.29 19.78 -33.17
C LEU A 22 -14.50 18.76 -34.02
N ALA A 23 -13.71 17.89 -33.39
CA ALA A 23 -12.93 16.87 -34.08
C ALA A 23 -13.77 15.65 -34.54
N SER A 24 -15.01 15.53 -34.06
CA SER A 24 -15.88 14.35 -34.25
C SER A 24 -16.99 14.55 -35.30
N ARG A 25 -17.04 15.68 -36.01
CA ARG A 25 -18.05 15.91 -37.07
C ARG A 25 -17.59 15.36 -38.43
N PRO A 26 -18.30 14.41 -39.05
CA PRO A 26 -18.08 14.07 -40.47
C PRO A 26 -18.58 15.22 -41.37
N ARG A 27 -17.89 15.43 -42.50
CA ARG A 27 -18.31 16.38 -43.55
C ARG A 27 -19.58 15.85 -44.22
N TYR A 28 -20.66 16.61 -44.20
CA TYR A 28 -21.80 16.39 -45.10
C TYR A 28 -21.42 16.90 -46.49
N ASP A 29 -21.41 16.02 -47.48
CA ASP A 29 -21.36 16.39 -48.88
C ASP A 29 -22.80 16.52 -49.42
N ARG A 30 -23.03 17.52 -50.27
CA ARG A 30 -24.34 17.83 -50.88
C ARG A 30 -24.38 17.18 -52.26
N SER A 31 -25.15 16.10 -52.41
CA SER A 31 -25.84 15.78 -53.67
C SER A 31 -26.78 14.58 -53.48
N THR A 32 -28.07 14.81 -53.84
CA THR A 32 -29.09 13.85 -54.32
C THR A 32 -29.49 12.65 -53.44
N VAL A 33 -30.73 12.16 -53.29
CA VAL A 33 -32.14 12.46 -53.66
C VAL A 33 -32.97 11.57 -52.71
N LEU A 34 -34.22 11.93 -52.44
CA LEU A 34 -35.23 11.14 -51.69
C LEU A 34 -35.21 9.63 -52.01
N GLU A 35 -35.36 8.77 -50.99
CA GLU A 35 -36.60 8.00 -50.81
C GLU A 35 -36.61 7.22 -49.50
N SER A 36 -37.78 7.24 -48.88
CA SER A 36 -38.16 6.55 -47.66
C SER A 36 -38.73 5.17 -47.99
N SER A 37 -38.18 4.10 -47.39
CA SER A 37 -38.92 2.91 -46.89
C SER A 37 -37.93 1.77 -46.60
N GLY A 38 -38.14 1.05 -45.50
CA GLY A 38 -37.29 -0.07 -45.12
C GLY A 38 -37.83 -0.78 -43.88
N VAL A 39 -38.53 -1.88 -44.13
CA VAL A 39 -39.23 -2.75 -43.19
C VAL A 39 -38.34 -3.96 -42.83
N LEU A 40 -38.37 -4.32 -41.53
CA LEU A 40 -38.17 -5.64 -40.87
C LEU A 40 -36.81 -6.39 -40.81
N SER A 41 -36.63 -6.95 -39.60
CA SER A 41 -36.15 -8.30 -39.22
C SER A 41 -34.64 -8.69 -39.25
N ASP A 42 -34.10 -8.84 -38.02
CA ASP A 42 -33.78 -10.12 -37.35
C ASP A 42 -32.48 -10.93 -37.65
N VAL A 43 -31.94 -11.49 -36.56
CA VAL A 43 -31.08 -12.71 -36.37
C VAL A 43 -29.55 -12.70 -36.68
N THR A 44 -28.78 -12.85 -35.57
CA THR A 44 -27.48 -13.57 -35.35
C THR A 44 -26.17 -13.05 -35.97
N ALA A 45 -25.16 -12.65 -35.19
CA ALA A 45 -24.22 -13.42 -34.34
C ALA A 45 -23.03 -14.03 -35.11
N GLN A 46 -21.82 -13.52 -34.82
CA GLN A 46 -20.58 -14.31 -34.63
C GLN A 46 -19.46 -13.43 -34.01
N PRO A 47 -18.42 -14.02 -33.36
CA PRO A 47 -18.14 -13.76 -31.95
C PRO A 47 -16.78 -13.07 -31.69
N VAL A 48 -16.74 -12.27 -30.63
CA VAL A 48 -15.47 -11.80 -30.04
C VAL A 48 -14.94 -12.89 -29.11
N ARG A 49 -13.74 -13.40 -29.40
CA ARG A 49 -13.03 -14.44 -28.64
C ARG A 49 -12.95 -14.06 -27.16
N SER A 50 -13.68 -14.78 -26.32
CA SER A 50 -13.48 -14.79 -24.87
C SER A 50 -12.20 -15.55 -24.55
N VAL A 51 -11.18 -14.86 -24.04
CA VAL A 51 -10.01 -15.51 -23.44
C VAL A 51 -10.48 -16.26 -22.19
N CYS A 52 -10.46 -17.58 -22.25
CA CYS A 52 -10.87 -18.44 -21.15
C CYS A 52 -9.82 -18.34 -20.02
N ILE A 53 -10.22 -17.85 -18.85
CA ILE A 53 -9.37 -17.69 -17.65
C ILE A 53 -8.70 -19.04 -17.25
N ALA A 54 -9.31 -20.18 -17.61
CA ALA A 54 -8.73 -21.50 -17.41
C ALA A 54 -7.45 -21.75 -18.23
N SER A 55 -7.30 -21.14 -19.42
CA SER A 55 -6.09 -21.27 -20.25
C SER A 55 -4.90 -20.52 -19.66
N VAL A 56 -5.15 -19.38 -19.00
CA VAL A 56 -4.10 -18.59 -18.33
C VAL A 56 -3.60 -19.32 -17.08
N ILE A 57 -4.49 -20.00 -16.36
CA ILE A 57 -4.13 -20.82 -15.19
C ILE A 57 -3.36 -22.07 -15.61
N SER A 58 -3.67 -22.66 -16.77
CA SER A 58 -2.92 -23.80 -17.31
C SER A 58 -1.51 -23.43 -17.77
N GLU A 59 -1.33 -22.24 -18.36
CA GLU A 59 0.00 -21.74 -18.78
C GLU A 59 0.86 -21.34 -17.57
N LEU A 60 0.26 -20.77 -16.50
CA LEU A 60 0.97 -20.49 -15.25
C LEU A 60 1.38 -21.75 -14.47
N LYS A 61 0.78 -22.91 -14.74
CA LYS A 61 1.20 -24.20 -14.20
C LYS A 61 2.35 -24.87 -14.98
N ARG A 62 2.68 -24.39 -16.19
CA ARG A 62 3.76 -24.92 -17.02
C ARG A 62 5.11 -24.23 -16.82
N VAL A 63 5.14 -23.10 -16.10
CA VAL A 63 6.39 -22.45 -15.71
C VAL A 63 6.93 -23.15 -14.47
N ASN A 64 7.86 -24.09 -14.67
CA ASN A 64 8.68 -24.67 -13.62
C ASN A 64 9.52 -23.57 -12.95
N LEU A 65 8.99 -22.95 -11.90
CA LEU A 65 9.75 -22.12 -10.96
C LEU A 65 10.42 -23.04 -9.92
N THR A 66 11.29 -23.93 -10.39
CA THR A 66 12.24 -24.67 -9.57
C THR A 66 13.65 -24.19 -9.86
N GLU A 67 13.87 -22.88 -9.85
CA GLU A 67 15.19 -22.31 -9.61
C GLU A 67 15.04 -21.18 -8.58
N SER A 68 15.61 -21.46 -7.42
CA SER A 68 15.50 -20.72 -6.17
C SER A 68 16.22 -19.37 -6.24
N HIS A 69 15.47 -18.27 -6.11
CA HIS A 69 16.04 -16.95 -5.83
C HIS A 69 16.28 -16.79 -4.31
N PRO A 70 17.44 -16.28 -3.84
CA PRO A 70 17.87 -16.42 -2.43
C PRO A 70 17.12 -15.56 -1.39
N CYS A 71 16.05 -14.85 -1.75
CA CYS A 71 15.51 -13.76 -0.93
C CYS A 71 14.26 -14.13 -0.12
N LEU A 72 13.79 -15.38 -0.17
CA LEU A 72 12.60 -15.85 0.56
C LEU A 72 12.87 -16.97 1.57
N ARG A 73 14.11 -17.09 2.06
CA ARG A 73 14.40 -17.86 3.27
C ARG A 73 14.29 -16.96 4.50
N ILE A 74 13.11 -16.92 5.12
CA ILE A 74 13.06 -16.68 6.57
C ILE A 74 13.32 -18.04 7.22
N THR A 75 14.59 -18.41 7.30
CA THR A 75 15.02 -19.45 8.23
C THR A 75 15.00 -18.84 9.62
N SER A 76 14.09 -19.34 10.46
CA SER A 76 14.19 -19.21 11.90
C SER A 76 15.53 -19.81 12.34
N GLU A 77 16.48 -18.95 12.73
CA GLU A 77 17.69 -19.21 13.53
C GLU A 77 18.85 -18.35 13.02
N TRP A 78 18.86 -17.05 13.35
CA TRP A 78 20.11 -16.31 13.53
C TRP A 78 19.87 -15.24 14.59
N THR A 79 20.40 -15.51 15.78
CA THR A 79 20.67 -14.52 16.82
C THR A 79 21.65 -13.49 16.28
N CYS A 80 21.24 -12.22 16.16
CA CYS A 80 22.20 -11.14 15.92
C CYS A 80 22.83 -10.68 17.25
N PRO A 81 24.16 -10.48 17.30
CA PRO A 81 24.90 -10.15 18.51
C PRO A 81 24.94 -8.64 18.77
N GLY A 82 24.90 -8.26 20.05
CA GLY A 82 25.28 -6.93 20.52
C GLY A 82 24.13 -6.09 21.07
N ILE A 83 23.91 -6.16 22.39
CA ILE A 83 24.17 -5.05 23.31
C ILE A 83 24.32 -5.67 24.71
N TYR A 84 25.53 -5.50 25.23
CA TYR A 84 25.93 -5.71 26.62
C TYR A 84 25.08 -4.80 27.52
N ARG A 85 24.35 -5.38 28.49
CA ARG A 85 24.08 -4.72 29.77
C ARG A 85 24.43 -5.69 30.89
N SER A 86 25.43 -5.27 31.65
CA SER A 86 25.98 -5.90 32.83
C SER A 86 24.91 -6.17 33.89
N SER A 87 24.62 -7.43 34.11
CA SER A 87 24.27 -7.97 35.42
C SER A 87 24.99 -9.32 35.51
N VAL A 88 26.15 -9.32 36.14
CA VAL A 88 26.83 -10.56 36.52
C VAL A 88 25.95 -11.22 37.57
N ARG A 89 25.09 -12.15 37.14
CA ARG A 89 24.64 -13.24 38.00
C ARG A 89 25.60 -14.37 37.77
N THR A 90 26.41 -14.62 38.79
CA THR A 90 27.23 -15.82 38.93
C THR A 90 26.37 -17.06 38.63
N CYS A 91 26.86 -17.88 37.71
CA CYS A 91 26.22 -19.10 37.27
C CYS A 91 26.39 -20.15 38.38
N SER A 92 25.37 -20.32 39.23
CA SER A 92 25.21 -21.54 40.01
C SER A 92 24.53 -22.58 39.11
N SER A 93 25.21 -23.71 38.94
CA SER A 93 24.71 -24.90 38.25
C SER A 93 23.54 -25.50 39.03
N GLU A 94 22.32 -25.08 38.72
CA GLU A 94 21.10 -25.70 39.28
C GLU A 94 20.14 -26.12 38.15
N THR A 95 20.13 -27.44 37.97
CA THR A 95 19.04 -28.34 37.53
C THR A 95 18.02 -27.84 36.49
N VAL A 96 17.94 -28.61 35.41
CA VAL A 96 16.87 -28.62 34.40
C VAL A 96 15.50 -28.68 35.09
N THR A 97 14.80 -27.55 35.16
CA THR A 97 13.43 -27.48 35.67
C THR A 97 12.48 -28.11 34.65
N SER A 98 11.87 -29.25 35.02
CA SER A 98 10.85 -29.91 34.21
C SER A 98 9.72 -28.91 33.89
N LYS A 99 9.41 -28.72 32.60
CA LYS A 99 8.22 -27.97 32.19
C LYS A 99 7.00 -28.71 32.75
N ARG A 100 6.34 -28.16 33.78
CA ARG A 100 5.10 -28.73 34.35
C ARG A 100 4.14 -29.12 33.23
N ARG A 101 3.85 -30.42 33.11
CA ARG A 101 2.97 -30.96 32.06
C ARG A 101 1.58 -30.38 32.27
N VAL A 102 1.08 -29.65 31.28
CA VAL A 102 -0.28 -29.10 31.31
C VAL A 102 -1.27 -30.26 31.21
N ILE A 103 -2.06 -30.45 32.27
CA ILE A 103 -3.15 -31.41 32.30
C ILE A 103 -4.36 -30.77 31.57
N PRO A 104 -4.82 -31.35 30.46
CA PRO A 104 -5.99 -30.86 29.74
C PRO A 104 -7.29 -31.27 30.45
N ASN A 105 -8.33 -30.46 30.31
CA ASN A 105 -9.69 -30.86 30.62
C ASN A 105 -10.16 -31.85 29.55
N GLN A 106 -10.46 -33.08 29.97
CA GLN A 106 -10.81 -34.17 29.06
C GLN A 106 -12.13 -33.88 28.31
N ALA A 107 -13.13 -33.32 28.97
CA ALA A 107 -14.38 -32.93 28.32
C ALA A 107 -14.18 -31.82 27.27
N SER A 108 -13.21 -30.92 27.50
CA SER A 108 -12.86 -29.88 26.51
C SER A 108 -12.13 -30.43 25.30
N LYS A 109 -11.30 -31.46 25.49
CA LYS A 109 -10.71 -32.20 24.37
C LYS A 109 -11.78 -32.92 23.56
N GLU A 110 -12.72 -33.60 24.21
CA GLU A 110 -13.82 -34.30 23.55
C GLU A 110 -14.71 -33.34 22.76
N TYR A 111 -15.05 -32.19 23.36
CA TYR A 111 -15.78 -31.13 22.65
C TYR A 111 -15.04 -30.63 21.42
N LEU A 112 -13.76 -30.26 21.54
CA LEU A 112 -12.99 -29.78 20.40
C LEU A 112 -12.76 -30.88 19.35
N ALA A 113 -12.63 -32.14 19.75
CA ALA A 113 -12.59 -33.27 18.83
C ALA A 113 -13.92 -33.44 18.08
N SER A 114 -15.06 -33.20 18.74
CA SER A 114 -16.40 -33.28 18.12
C SER A 114 -16.62 -32.26 16.99
N ILE A 115 -15.93 -31.12 17.02
CA ILE A 115 -15.94 -30.14 15.93
C ILE A 115 -14.92 -30.46 14.82
N GLY A 116 -14.13 -31.53 14.97
CA GLY A 116 -13.13 -32.00 14.00
C GLY A 116 -11.68 -31.56 14.29
N LEU A 117 -11.39 -30.98 15.47
CA LEU A 117 -10.04 -30.52 15.80
C LEU A 117 -9.15 -31.67 16.28
N ASP A 118 -7.99 -31.85 15.63
CA ASP A 118 -6.92 -32.71 16.16
C ASP A 118 -6.31 -32.05 17.42
N CYS A 119 -6.77 -32.55 18.56
CA CYS A 119 -6.42 -32.07 19.90
C CYS A 119 -5.01 -32.49 20.34
N ASP A 120 -4.42 -33.53 19.74
CA ASP A 120 -3.05 -33.95 20.06
C ASP A 120 -2.05 -32.96 19.47
N ARG A 121 -2.31 -32.51 18.24
CA ARG A 121 -1.59 -31.40 17.62
C ARG A 121 -1.76 -30.10 18.40
N LEU A 122 -2.97 -29.80 18.87
CA LEU A 122 -3.21 -28.61 19.70
C LEU A 122 -2.48 -28.72 21.06
N GLN A 123 -2.47 -29.89 21.69
CA GLN A 123 -1.79 -30.06 22.98
C GLN A 123 -0.28 -29.87 22.89
N LYS A 124 0.35 -30.29 21.78
CA LYS A 124 1.79 -30.06 21.56
C LYS A 124 2.11 -28.58 21.35
N SER A 125 1.25 -27.85 20.65
CA SER A 125 1.53 -26.45 20.26
C SER A 125 1.02 -25.41 21.25
N ARG A 126 -0.19 -25.57 21.81
CA ARG A 126 -0.90 -24.60 22.67
C ARG A 126 -1.68 -25.29 23.80
N PRO A 127 -0.99 -26.03 24.69
CA PRO A 127 -1.64 -26.89 25.68
C PRO A 127 -2.56 -26.16 26.67
N THR A 128 -2.33 -24.87 26.92
CA THR A 128 -3.09 -24.08 27.89
C THR A 128 -4.55 -23.85 27.51
N VAL A 129 -4.89 -23.93 26.22
CA VAL A 129 -6.28 -23.75 25.74
C VAL A 129 -7.16 -24.91 26.18
N LEU A 130 -6.59 -26.10 26.25
CA LEU A 130 -7.29 -27.31 26.69
C LEU A 130 -7.60 -27.30 28.20
N LYS A 131 -7.16 -26.29 28.96
CA LYS A 131 -7.54 -26.11 30.37
C LYS A 131 -8.89 -25.43 30.57
N GLN A 132 -9.42 -24.78 29.53
CA GLN A 132 -10.71 -24.10 29.62
C GLN A 132 -11.83 -25.11 29.91
N ASN A 133 -13.00 -24.62 30.32
CA ASN A 133 -14.18 -25.46 30.46
C ASN A 133 -14.94 -25.54 29.12
N VAL A 134 -15.79 -26.56 28.98
CA VAL A 134 -16.53 -26.81 27.73
C VAL A 134 -17.45 -25.65 27.38
N GLY A 135 -18.23 -25.13 28.34
CA GLY A 135 -19.16 -24.03 28.10
C GLY A 135 -18.47 -22.78 27.56
N HIS A 136 -17.29 -22.44 28.11
CA HIS A 136 -16.46 -21.33 27.65
C HIS A 136 -16.00 -21.52 26.20
N LEU A 137 -15.45 -22.69 25.88
CA LEU A 137 -15.02 -23.00 24.51
C LEU A 137 -16.20 -23.02 23.55
N GLN A 138 -17.35 -23.50 24.00
CA GLN A 138 -18.57 -23.55 23.20
C GLN A 138 -19.05 -22.15 22.86
N GLN A 139 -19.10 -21.22 23.82
CA GLN A 139 -19.50 -19.84 23.56
C GLN A 139 -18.59 -19.16 22.52
N HIS A 140 -17.27 -19.39 22.58
CA HIS A 140 -16.35 -18.88 21.56
C HIS A 140 -16.60 -19.49 20.17
N VAL A 141 -16.83 -20.80 20.09
CA VAL A 141 -17.14 -21.48 18.82
C VAL A 141 -18.48 -21.01 18.26
N ASP A 142 -19.49 -20.82 19.11
CA ASP A 142 -20.82 -20.36 18.70
C ASP A 142 -20.80 -18.90 18.23
N LEU A 143 -19.95 -18.05 18.83
CA LEU A 143 -19.66 -16.71 18.30
C LEU A 143 -19.05 -16.77 16.90
N LEU A 144 -18.11 -17.67 16.64
CA LEU A 144 -17.53 -17.80 15.29
C LEU A 144 -18.58 -18.30 14.29
N ARG A 145 -19.45 -19.23 14.70
CA ARG A 145 -20.57 -19.70 13.87
C ARG A 145 -21.59 -18.62 13.58
N SER A 146 -21.90 -17.73 14.54
CA SER A 146 -22.82 -16.61 14.31
C SER A 146 -22.29 -15.60 13.29
N LEU A 147 -20.96 -15.55 13.09
CA LEU A 147 -20.30 -14.79 12.02
C LEU A 147 -20.24 -15.54 10.68
N GLY A 148 -20.86 -16.72 10.59
CA GLY A 148 -20.91 -17.54 9.37
C GLY A 148 -19.67 -18.41 9.12
N LEU A 149 -18.81 -18.61 10.11
CA LEU A 149 -17.64 -19.48 9.99
C LEU A 149 -18.02 -20.94 10.22
N ASP A 150 -17.61 -21.82 9.31
CA ASP A 150 -17.82 -23.26 9.46
C ASP A 150 -16.75 -23.90 10.37
N ASN A 151 -16.92 -25.20 10.67
CA ASN A 151 -15.97 -25.90 11.54
C ASN A 151 -14.53 -25.91 10.95
N SER A 152 -14.38 -25.96 9.62
CA SER A 152 -13.06 -25.96 8.96
C SER A 152 -12.36 -24.61 9.17
N ASP A 153 -13.08 -23.50 8.98
CA ASP A 153 -12.58 -22.16 9.27
C ASP A 153 -12.18 -21.99 10.73
N ILE A 154 -13.03 -22.44 11.66
CA ILE A 154 -12.80 -22.37 13.10
C ILE A 154 -11.53 -23.17 13.47
N ILE A 155 -11.38 -24.39 12.95
CA ILE A 155 -10.18 -25.21 13.16
C ILE A 155 -8.92 -24.48 12.66
N ASN A 156 -8.98 -23.89 11.46
CA ASN A 156 -7.88 -23.13 10.88
C ASN A 156 -7.51 -21.90 11.72
N ILE A 157 -8.51 -21.18 12.23
CA ILE A 157 -8.34 -20.05 13.16
C ILE A 157 -7.61 -20.50 14.43
N ILE A 158 -8.07 -21.59 15.06
CA ILE A 158 -7.48 -22.13 16.30
C ILE A 158 -6.02 -22.55 16.07
N TYR A 159 -5.71 -23.21 14.95
CA TYR A 159 -4.33 -23.58 14.65
C TYR A 159 -3.42 -22.37 14.41
N LYS A 160 -3.94 -21.29 13.81
CA LYS A 160 -3.20 -20.03 13.61
C LYS A 160 -2.95 -19.31 14.94
N GLU A 161 -4.00 -19.10 15.74
CA GLU A 161 -3.90 -18.49 17.06
C GLU A 161 -5.07 -18.92 17.95
N ALA A 162 -4.76 -19.60 19.06
CA ALA A 162 -5.77 -20.06 20.01
C ALA A 162 -5.80 -19.23 21.30
N ALA A 163 -4.97 -18.20 21.42
CA ALA A 163 -4.92 -17.36 22.62
C ALA A 163 -6.24 -16.66 22.93
N PHE A 164 -7.05 -16.33 21.92
CA PHE A 164 -8.36 -15.69 22.09
C PHE A 164 -9.36 -16.60 22.82
N LEU A 165 -9.25 -17.93 22.67
CA LEU A 165 -10.09 -18.89 23.39
C LEU A 165 -9.86 -18.87 24.92
N ARG A 166 -8.78 -18.25 25.40
CA ARG A 166 -8.53 -18.07 26.84
C ARG A 166 -9.05 -16.73 27.36
N LYS A 167 -9.54 -15.86 26.47
CA LYS A 167 -10.14 -14.58 26.86
C LYS A 167 -11.57 -14.83 27.28
N ASP A 168 -12.04 -13.99 28.19
CA ASP A 168 -13.45 -13.94 28.52
C ASP A 168 -14.28 -13.75 27.24
N VAL A 169 -15.29 -14.59 27.03
CA VAL A 169 -16.04 -14.55 25.78
C VAL A 169 -16.81 -13.24 25.63
N LYS A 170 -17.24 -12.65 26.76
CA LYS A 170 -17.96 -11.38 26.76
C LYS A 170 -17.09 -10.25 26.20
N SER A 171 -15.81 -10.16 26.57
CA SER A 171 -14.93 -9.11 26.02
C SER A 171 -14.63 -9.30 24.53
N VAL A 172 -14.58 -10.55 24.04
CA VAL A 172 -14.46 -10.83 22.60
C VAL A 172 -15.75 -10.45 21.87
N TYR A 173 -16.92 -10.74 22.45
CA TYR A 173 -18.21 -10.34 21.90
C TYR A 173 -18.37 -8.81 21.85
N GLU A 174 -18.02 -8.12 22.94
CA GLU A 174 -18.01 -6.65 23.00
C GLU A 174 -17.13 -6.04 21.90
N LEU A 175 -15.96 -6.63 21.65
CA LEU A 175 -15.12 -6.20 20.52
C LEU A 175 -15.82 -6.41 19.18
N VAL A 176 -16.44 -7.58 18.96
CA VAL A 176 -17.15 -7.87 17.70
C VAL A 176 -18.27 -6.86 17.47
N GLU A 177 -19.09 -6.59 18.48
CA GLU A 177 -20.17 -5.60 18.39
C GLU A 177 -19.63 -4.19 18.20
N TYR A 178 -18.54 -3.82 18.89
CA TYR A 178 -17.87 -2.55 18.69
C TYR A 178 -17.41 -2.39 17.22
N LEU A 179 -16.77 -3.40 16.64
CA LEU A 179 -16.34 -3.37 15.23
C LEU A 179 -17.54 -3.21 14.29
N LYS A 180 -18.66 -3.89 14.56
CA LYS A 180 -19.88 -3.75 13.76
C LYS A 180 -20.45 -2.33 13.85
N ASN A 181 -20.44 -1.74 15.04
CA ASN A 181 -20.85 -0.35 15.25
C ASN A 181 -19.90 0.66 14.57
N THR A 182 -18.63 0.31 14.32
CA THR A 182 -17.73 1.14 13.47
C THR A 182 -18.03 1.04 11.96
N GLY A 183 -18.92 0.13 11.55
CA GLY A 183 -19.36 -0.04 10.16
C GLY A 183 -18.83 -1.30 9.47
N LEU A 184 -18.20 -2.23 10.19
CA LEU A 184 -17.82 -3.53 9.63
C LEU A 184 -19.05 -4.46 9.56
N THR A 185 -19.14 -5.22 8.48
CA THR A 185 -20.12 -6.32 8.35
C THR A 185 -19.62 -7.59 9.04
N ASP A 186 -20.52 -8.52 9.37
CA ASP A 186 -20.15 -9.82 9.94
C ASP A 186 -19.12 -10.56 9.08
N SER A 187 -19.29 -10.52 7.75
CA SER A 187 -18.33 -11.11 6.81
C SER A 187 -16.93 -10.51 6.88
N GLN A 188 -16.82 -9.20 7.15
CA GLN A 188 -15.54 -8.52 7.30
C GLN A 188 -14.90 -8.86 8.64
N VAL A 189 -15.68 -8.95 9.73
CA VAL A 189 -15.19 -9.39 11.04
C VAL A 189 -14.72 -10.85 10.97
N ALA A 190 -15.49 -11.73 10.31
CA ALA A 190 -15.12 -13.11 10.04
C ALA A 190 -13.79 -13.21 9.27
N ASN A 191 -13.59 -12.37 8.25
CA ASN A 191 -12.33 -12.30 7.50
C ASN A 191 -11.15 -11.85 8.40
N ILE A 192 -11.36 -10.92 9.34
CA ILE A 192 -10.32 -10.54 10.31
C ILE A 192 -9.98 -11.73 11.23
N PHE A 193 -10.96 -12.49 11.71
CA PHE A 193 -10.71 -13.73 12.48
C PHE A 193 -9.86 -14.72 11.69
N GLN A 194 -10.18 -14.97 10.42
CA GLN A 194 -9.43 -15.91 9.59
C GLN A 194 -7.99 -15.45 9.30
N ARG A 195 -7.78 -14.14 9.08
CA ARG A 195 -6.47 -13.57 8.69
C ARG A 195 -5.58 -13.21 9.86
N ALA A 196 -6.14 -12.75 10.97
CA ALA A 196 -5.41 -12.23 12.12
C ALA A 196 -6.10 -12.55 13.47
N PRO A 197 -6.29 -13.83 13.86
CA PRO A 197 -7.05 -14.16 15.06
C PRO A 197 -6.46 -13.65 16.39
N ARG A 198 -5.17 -13.29 16.41
CA ARG A 198 -4.54 -12.59 17.54
C ARG A 198 -5.18 -11.24 17.84
N PHE A 199 -5.81 -10.60 16.86
CA PHE A 199 -6.56 -9.35 17.01
C PHE A 199 -7.61 -9.46 18.15
N PHE A 200 -8.31 -10.59 18.22
CA PHE A 200 -9.33 -10.85 19.24
C PHE A 200 -8.75 -11.34 20.58
N SER A 201 -7.43 -11.46 20.69
CA SER A 201 -6.76 -11.79 21.97
C SER A 201 -6.50 -10.56 22.83
N THR A 202 -6.71 -9.35 22.31
CA THR A 202 -6.48 -8.08 23.01
C THR A 202 -7.61 -7.07 22.73
N PRO A 203 -8.86 -7.35 23.15
CA PRO A 203 -10.00 -6.46 22.91
C PRO A 203 -9.77 -5.01 23.30
N GLU A 204 -9.27 -4.79 24.52
CA GLU A 204 -9.10 -3.46 25.10
C GLU A 204 -8.11 -2.63 24.27
N THR A 205 -6.94 -3.21 23.97
CA THR A 205 -5.91 -2.55 23.15
C THR A 205 -6.39 -2.21 21.75
N VAL A 206 -7.23 -3.06 21.15
CA VAL A 206 -7.80 -2.78 19.83
C VAL A 206 -8.75 -1.59 19.90
N MET A 207 -9.68 -1.60 20.86
CA MET A 207 -10.66 -0.53 21.04
C MET A 207 -9.97 0.80 21.33
N ASP A 208 -8.99 0.83 22.24
CA ASP A 208 -8.20 2.03 22.55
C ASP A 208 -7.53 2.61 21.30
N ASN A 209 -6.97 1.75 20.44
CA ASN A 209 -6.33 2.20 19.20
C ASN A 209 -7.32 2.74 18.16
N VAL A 210 -8.53 2.19 18.11
CA VAL A 210 -9.59 2.73 17.24
C VAL A 210 -10.09 4.07 17.78
N GLU A 211 -10.29 4.20 19.09
CA GLU A 211 -10.67 5.47 19.71
C GLU A 211 -9.59 6.54 19.53
N TYR A 212 -8.30 6.18 19.59
CA TYR A 212 -7.24 7.11 19.26
C TYR A 212 -7.29 7.59 17.80
N MET A 213 -7.63 6.70 16.86
CA MET A 213 -7.84 7.10 15.46
C MET A 213 -9.02 8.07 15.31
N LYS A 214 -10.12 7.85 16.05
CA LYS A 214 -11.26 8.79 16.09
C LYS A 214 -10.87 10.14 16.68
N TYR A 215 -10.10 10.15 17.77
CA TYR A 215 -9.53 11.37 18.37
C TYR A 215 -8.67 12.17 17.38
N LEU A 216 -7.98 11.49 16.46
CA LEU A 216 -7.24 12.13 15.37
C LEU A 216 -8.13 12.60 14.20
N ASP A 217 -9.46 12.54 14.29
CA ASP A 217 -10.43 12.81 13.22
C ASP A 217 -10.25 11.91 11.98
N VAL A 218 -9.85 10.65 12.17
CA VAL A 218 -9.87 9.67 11.08
C VAL A 218 -11.31 9.22 10.84
N THR A 219 -11.80 9.41 9.62
CA THR A 219 -13.16 8.99 9.23
C THR A 219 -13.37 7.48 9.43
N ASP A 220 -14.58 7.06 9.80
CA ASP A 220 -14.96 5.65 9.97
C ASP A 220 -14.60 4.79 8.75
N LYS A 221 -14.80 5.31 7.53
CA LYS A 221 -14.39 4.63 6.28
C LYS A 221 -12.91 4.25 6.27
N ASN A 222 -12.02 5.14 6.72
CA ASN A 222 -10.57 4.90 6.77
C ASN A 222 -10.18 4.02 7.97
N ILE A 223 -10.90 4.12 9.09
CA ILE A 223 -10.76 3.20 10.22
C ILE A 223 -11.09 1.77 9.75
N CYS A 224 -12.25 1.58 9.13
CA CYS A 224 -12.69 0.30 8.56
C CYS A 224 -11.67 -0.27 7.58
N TYR A 225 -11.17 0.56 6.66
CA TYR A 225 -10.13 0.16 5.72
C TYR A 225 -8.86 -0.34 6.46
N THR A 226 -8.42 0.38 7.49
CA THR A 226 -7.23 0.00 8.27
C THR A 226 -7.46 -1.29 9.07
N LEU A 227 -8.64 -1.47 9.67
CA LEU A 227 -9.03 -2.70 10.38
C LEU A 227 -8.99 -3.94 9.47
N ILE A 228 -9.52 -3.81 8.25
CA ILE A 228 -9.60 -4.91 7.28
C ILE A 228 -8.23 -5.26 6.70
N TYR A 229 -7.46 -4.26 6.26
CA TYR A 229 -6.24 -4.49 5.50
C TYR A 229 -4.96 -4.49 6.34
N THR A 230 -4.97 -3.84 7.52
CA THR A 230 -3.81 -3.77 8.43
C THR A 230 -4.20 -4.00 9.91
N PRO A 231 -4.89 -5.11 10.25
CA PRO A 231 -5.34 -5.38 11.63
C PRO A 231 -4.18 -5.40 12.64
N SER A 232 -2.97 -5.77 12.21
CA SER A 232 -1.77 -5.80 13.06
C SER A 232 -1.40 -4.47 13.70
N MET A 233 -1.86 -3.34 13.15
CA MET A 233 -1.65 -2.02 13.71
C MET A 233 -2.33 -1.84 15.08
N PHE A 234 -3.41 -2.59 15.36
CA PHE A 234 -4.25 -2.37 16.55
C PHE A 234 -3.91 -3.26 17.75
N TYR A 235 -3.07 -4.28 17.60
CA TYR A 235 -2.81 -5.23 18.70
C TYR A 235 -1.34 -5.62 18.88
N ARG A 236 -0.46 -5.32 17.91
CA ARG A 236 0.87 -5.94 17.90
C ARG A 236 1.82 -5.33 18.93
N VAL A 237 1.71 -4.03 19.21
CA VAL A 237 2.67 -3.30 20.04
C VAL A 237 1.99 -2.67 21.25
N GLN A 238 2.63 -2.81 22.40
CA GLN A 238 2.21 -2.17 23.65
C GLN A 238 2.27 -0.63 23.52
N GLY A 239 1.31 0.06 24.13
CA GLY A 239 1.12 1.51 23.96
C GLY A 239 0.50 1.91 22.61
N GLY A 240 0.21 0.93 21.75
CA GLY A 240 -0.65 1.12 20.59
C GLY A 240 -0.10 2.07 19.52
N VAL A 241 -1.05 2.64 18.79
CA VAL A 241 -0.87 3.61 17.69
C VAL A 241 -0.42 4.97 18.24
N GLU A 242 -0.93 5.34 19.41
CA GLU A 242 -0.62 6.61 20.07
C GLU A 242 0.87 6.80 20.31
N ARG A 243 1.57 5.76 20.74
CA ARG A 243 3.03 5.80 20.96
C ARG A 243 3.80 6.38 19.78
N VAL A 244 3.53 5.92 18.55
CA VAL A 244 4.22 6.42 17.35
C VAL A 244 3.72 7.82 16.97
N ALA A 245 2.42 8.08 17.11
CA ALA A 245 1.88 9.41 16.86
C ALA A 245 2.47 10.48 17.79
N SER A 246 2.60 10.18 19.08
CA SER A 246 3.21 11.06 20.10
C SER A 246 4.68 11.31 19.82
N TYR A 247 5.42 10.28 19.41
CA TYR A 247 6.80 10.45 18.96
C TYR A 247 6.90 11.37 17.74
N LEU A 248 6.07 11.16 16.72
CA LEU A 248 6.07 12.01 15.53
C LEU A 248 5.66 13.46 15.85
N LYS A 249 4.71 13.66 16.79
CA LYS A 249 4.36 14.97 17.34
C LYS A 249 5.55 15.63 18.02
N GLN A 250 6.31 14.89 18.82
CA GLN A 250 7.54 15.39 19.43
C GLN A 250 8.54 15.84 18.36
N VAL A 251 8.79 15.03 17.32
CA VAL A 251 9.69 15.40 16.22
C VAL A 251 9.21 16.68 15.52
N MET A 252 7.91 16.82 15.26
CA MET A 252 7.34 18.04 14.66
C MET A 252 7.57 19.27 15.56
N THR A 253 7.39 19.14 16.87
CA THR A 253 7.66 20.22 17.83
C THR A 253 9.15 20.59 17.88
N GLU A 254 10.05 19.60 17.95
CA GLU A 254 11.51 19.82 17.95
C GLU A 254 11.99 20.54 16.68
N GLU A 255 11.41 20.21 15.54
CA GLU A 255 11.69 20.83 14.25
C GLU A 255 10.93 22.14 14.02
N LYS A 256 10.20 22.63 15.04
CA LYS A 256 9.44 23.90 15.02
C LYS A 256 8.43 23.97 13.87
N PHE A 257 7.81 22.85 13.54
CA PHE A 257 6.76 22.77 12.52
C PHE A 257 5.50 23.52 12.98
N VAL A 258 4.94 24.37 12.11
CA VAL A 258 3.80 25.26 12.46
C VAL A 258 2.45 24.68 11.99
N GLY A 259 2.44 23.58 11.21
CA GLY A 259 1.22 22.99 10.68
C GLY A 259 0.46 22.09 11.66
N ASP A 260 -0.73 21.63 11.25
CA ASP A 260 -1.53 20.68 12.04
C ASP A 260 -0.84 19.32 12.14
N HIS A 261 -0.36 18.99 13.34
CA HIS A 261 0.28 17.72 13.65
C HIS A 261 -0.66 16.53 13.38
N ASN A 262 -1.93 16.62 13.77
CA ASN A 262 -2.90 15.54 13.58
C ASN A 262 -3.12 15.28 12.09
N LEU A 263 -3.18 16.32 11.25
CA LEU A 263 -3.26 16.16 9.80
C LEU A 263 -2.06 15.40 9.22
N VAL A 264 -0.85 15.68 9.70
CA VAL A 264 0.36 14.94 9.29
C VAL A 264 0.27 13.48 9.71
N ILE A 265 -0.11 13.20 10.97
CA ILE A 265 -0.28 11.83 11.47
C ILE A 265 -1.35 11.07 10.67
N ARG A 266 -2.52 11.67 10.42
CA ARG A 266 -3.58 11.07 9.59
C ARG A 266 -3.06 10.71 8.19
N TYR A 267 -2.27 11.60 7.58
CA TYR A 267 -1.70 11.34 6.26
C TYR A 267 -0.73 10.16 6.29
N ILE A 268 0.17 10.13 7.27
CA ILE A 268 1.13 9.03 7.46
C ILE A 268 0.39 7.71 7.70
N MET A 269 -0.59 7.72 8.59
CA MET A 269 -1.43 6.56 8.93
C MET A 269 -2.14 5.98 7.71
N ARG A 270 -2.67 6.82 6.83
CA ARG A 270 -3.34 6.37 5.61
C ARG A 270 -2.37 5.76 4.59
N ASN A 271 -1.17 6.33 4.45
CA ASN A 271 -0.24 5.95 3.38
C ASN A 271 0.79 4.89 3.81
N ASP A 272 1.05 4.76 5.11
CA ASP A 272 1.95 3.75 5.66
C ASP A 272 1.53 3.27 7.07
N PRO A 273 0.39 2.56 7.20
CA PRO A 273 -0.08 2.01 8.49
C PRO A 273 0.98 1.15 9.20
N ALA A 274 1.85 0.48 8.43
CA ALA A 274 2.89 -0.39 8.95
C ALA A 274 3.95 0.36 9.78
N LEU A 275 4.06 1.68 9.64
CA LEU A 275 4.93 2.51 10.48
C LEU A 275 4.56 2.40 11.97
N PHE A 276 3.27 2.35 12.28
CA PHE A 276 2.75 2.32 13.66
C PHE A 276 3.03 1.01 14.39
N ILE A 277 3.51 0.00 13.65
CA ILE A 277 3.90 -1.31 14.17
C ILE A 277 5.38 -1.33 14.60
N ARG A 278 6.19 -0.33 14.24
CA ARG A 278 7.61 -0.26 14.59
C ARG A 278 7.81 0.26 16.00
N GLN A 279 8.94 -0.10 16.61
CA GLN A 279 9.38 0.45 17.88
C GLN A 279 9.85 1.89 17.72
N VAL A 280 9.60 2.76 18.71
CA VAL A 280 9.99 4.18 18.63
C VAL A 280 11.50 4.32 18.47
N SER A 281 12.27 3.51 19.20
CA SER A 281 13.74 3.52 19.13
C SER A 281 14.29 3.28 17.72
N GLU A 282 13.63 2.45 16.92
CA GLU A 282 14.01 2.22 15.52
C GLU A 282 13.70 3.46 14.65
N LEU A 283 12.55 4.09 14.87
CA LEU A 283 12.16 5.31 14.16
C LEU A 283 13.12 6.46 14.50
N GLU A 284 13.50 6.59 15.78
CA GLU A 284 14.46 7.58 16.27
C GLU A 284 15.81 7.48 15.58
N ASN A 285 16.34 6.26 15.42
CA ASN A 285 17.60 6.05 14.72
C ASN A 285 17.52 6.52 13.27
N ASN A 286 16.40 6.25 12.58
CA ASN A 286 16.21 6.68 11.19
C ASN A 286 15.99 8.19 11.08
N VAL A 287 15.26 8.81 12.01
CA VAL A 287 15.10 10.26 12.06
C VAL A 287 16.45 10.94 12.32
N LYS A 288 17.26 10.42 13.25
CA LYS A 288 18.64 10.91 13.51
C LYS A 288 19.51 10.81 12.25
N PHE A 289 19.41 9.72 11.51
CA PHE A 289 20.12 9.56 10.24
C PHE A 289 19.70 10.61 9.20
N LEU A 290 18.40 10.89 9.05
CA LEU A 290 17.92 11.94 8.14
C LEU A 290 18.40 13.33 8.57
N LYS A 291 18.37 13.63 9.87
CA LYS A 291 18.95 14.87 10.42
C LYS A 291 20.46 14.96 10.12
N GLY A 292 21.22 13.88 10.33
CA GLY A 292 22.64 13.80 9.98
C GLY A 292 22.92 13.91 8.48
N SER A 293 21.93 13.61 7.63
CA SER A 293 21.98 13.82 6.18
C SER A 293 21.66 15.28 5.76
N GLY A 294 21.36 16.15 6.73
CA GLY A 294 21.10 17.58 6.53
C GLY A 294 19.64 17.94 6.27
N PHE A 295 18.69 17.07 6.61
CA PHE A 295 17.25 17.39 6.55
C PHE A 295 16.75 17.89 7.92
N HIS A 296 16.19 19.10 7.94
CA HIS A 296 15.70 19.77 9.14
C HIS A 296 14.40 20.55 8.84
N GLY A 297 13.70 20.96 9.88
CA GLY A 297 12.50 21.79 9.80
C GLY A 297 11.41 21.17 8.92
N GLU A 298 10.79 22.03 8.10
CA GLU A 298 9.73 21.67 7.16
C GLU A 298 10.15 20.57 6.16
N ASP A 299 11.42 20.54 5.76
CA ASP A 299 11.92 19.55 4.80
C ASP A 299 11.92 18.14 5.41
N LEU A 300 12.33 18.00 6.67
CA LEU A 300 12.30 16.72 7.38
C LEU A 300 10.85 16.24 7.57
N ILE A 301 9.96 17.13 8.00
CA ILE A 301 8.55 16.78 8.20
C ILE A 301 7.88 16.43 6.87
N SER A 302 8.22 17.13 5.78
CA SER A 302 7.74 16.80 4.43
C SER A 302 8.20 15.42 3.97
N ILE A 303 9.46 15.05 4.23
CA ILE A 303 9.98 13.72 3.90
C ILE A 303 9.23 12.63 4.67
N ILE A 304 9.06 12.80 5.99
CA ILE A 304 8.34 11.85 6.84
C ILE A 304 6.87 11.75 6.42
N ARG A 305 6.22 12.87 6.08
CA ARG A 305 4.82 12.90 5.65
C ARG A 305 4.61 12.20 4.31
N TYR A 306 5.39 12.55 3.29
CA TYR A 306 5.17 12.09 1.91
C TYR A 306 5.90 10.79 1.56
N CYS A 307 6.86 10.38 2.40
CA CYS A 307 7.53 9.09 2.34
C CYS A 307 7.75 8.55 3.75
N PRO A 308 6.69 8.14 4.48
CA PRO A 308 6.84 7.65 5.86
C PRO A 308 7.72 6.41 5.97
N SER A 309 7.78 5.62 4.90
CA SER A 309 8.69 4.48 4.80
C SER A 309 10.17 4.86 5.00
N SER A 310 10.55 6.13 4.76
CA SER A 310 11.90 6.64 4.98
C SER A 310 12.37 6.53 6.43
N ILE A 311 11.45 6.44 7.40
CA ILE A 311 11.78 6.19 8.80
C ILE A 311 11.40 4.77 9.26
N ARG A 312 10.88 3.93 8.36
CA ARG A 312 10.49 2.53 8.63
C ARG A 312 11.51 1.49 8.15
N ILE A 313 12.13 1.69 6.99
CA ILE A 313 12.92 0.65 6.29
C ILE A 313 14.37 0.49 6.76
N GLY A 314 14.85 1.36 7.66
CA GLY A 314 16.19 1.28 8.25
C GLY A 314 17.25 2.11 7.52
N THR A 315 18.31 2.48 8.22
CA THR A 315 19.36 3.41 7.75
C THR A 315 20.18 2.87 6.59
N GLU A 316 20.52 1.58 6.59
CA GLU A 316 21.36 0.97 5.54
C GLU A 316 20.71 1.05 4.15
N PHE A 317 19.39 0.86 4.08
CA PHE A 317 18.64 1.00 2.83
C PHE A 317 18.60 2.46 2.34
N LEU A 318 18.48 3.42 3.24
CA LEU A 318 18.49 4.83 2.88
C LEU A 318 19.87 5.26 2.40
N LYS A 319 20.91 4.84 3.12
CA LYS A 319 22.31 5.17 2.83
C LYS A 319 22.73 4.63 1.47
N SER A 320 22.55 3.33 1.23
CA SER A 320 22.91 2.69 -0.05
C SER A 320 22.24 3.38 -1.23
N ARG A 321 21.00 3.86 -1.03
CA ARG A 321 20.28 4.53 -2.09
C ARG A 321 20.68 5.98 -2.32
N GLN A 322 20.98 6.72 -1.26
CA GLN A 322 21.58 8.04 -1.39
C GLN A 322 22.92 7.95 -2.13
N GLU A 323 23.76 6.97 -1.79
CA GLU A 323 25.04 6.71 -2.47
C GLU A 323 24.85 6.36 -3.95
N TYR A 324 23.89 5.49 -4.24
CA TYR A 324 23.54 5.13 -5.61
C TYR A 324 23.08 6.36 -6.43
N LEU A 325 22.18 7.19 -5.87
CA LEU A 325 21.71 8.40 -6.54
C LEU A 325 22.84 9.42 -6.77
N LEU A 326 23.75 9.59 -5.80
CA LEU A 326 24.92 10.46 -5.95
C LEU A 326 25.78 10.03 -7.13
N LYS A 327 26.06 8.72 -7.23
CA LYS A 327 26.91 8.15 -8.27
C LYS A 327 26.25 8.20 -9.65
N HIS A 328 25.04 7.68 -9.78
CA HIS A 328 24.41 7.41 -11.08
C HIS A 328 23.68 8.62 -11.69
N LEU A 329 23.36 9.64 -10.88
CA LEU A 329 22.82 10.91 -11.39
C LEU A 329 23.84 12.05 -11.34
N SER A 330 25.11 11.74 -11.02
CA SER A 330 26.22 12.71 -10.92
C SER A 330 25.89 13.90 -10.02
N LEU A 331 25.34 13.61 -8.83
CA LEU A 331 24.85 14.62 -7.89
C LEU A 331 25.91 14.95 -6.83
N THR A 332 25.84 16.18 -6.35
CA THR A 332 26.46 16.60 -5.09
C THR A 332 25.52 16.29 -3.91
N LYS A 333 26.03 16.29 -2.67
CA LYS A 333 25.18 16.16 -1.48
C LYS A 333 24.08 17.23 -1.41
N THR A 334 24.37 18.46 -1.86
CA THR A 334 23.40 19.56 -1.87
C THR A 334 22.30 19.36 -2.90
N THR A 335 22.65 18.93 -4.11
CA THR A 335 21.66 18.68 -5.18
C THR A 335 20.86 17.40 -4.93
N LEU A 336 21.44 16.39 -4.29
CA LEU A 336 20.69 15.23 -3.79
C LEU A 336 19.63 15.64 -2.76
N ARG A 337 19.99 16.50 -1.80
CA ARG A 337 19.05 16.98 -0.78
C ARG A 337 17.87 17.70 -1.42
N ASP A 338 18.12 18.59 -2.37
CA ASP A 338 17.06 19.27 -3.13
C ASP A 338 16.18 18.28 -3.93
N LEU A 339 16.80 17.27 -4.56
CA LEU A 339 16.09 16.23 -5.29
C LEU A 339 15.12 15.45 -4.37
N ILE A 340 15.61 15.00 -3.21
CA ILE A 340 14.81 14.27 -2.21
C ILE A 340 13.70 15.16 -1.66
N ARG A 341 13.97 16.43 -1.36
CA ARG A 341 12.96 17.39 -0.91
C ARG A 341 11.82 17.55 -1.92
N ARG A 342 12.13 17.63 -3.22
CA ARG A 342 11.13 17.73 -4.29
C ARG A 342 10.40 16.41 -4.56
N HIS A 343 11.01 15.27 -4.23
CA HIS A 343 10.40 13.96 -4.46
C HIS A 343 10.81 12.91 -3.40
N PRO A 344 10.24 12.97 -2.17
CA PRO A 344 10.67 12.09 -1.08
C PRO A 344 10.48 10.59 -1.33
N GLN A 345 9.56 10.19 -2.21
CA GLN A 345 9.36 8.78 -2.57
C GLN A 345 10.60 8.15 -3.23
N LEU A 346 11.56 8.97 -3.68
CA LEU A 346 12.91 8.54 -4.02
C LEU A 346 13.74 8.04 -2.82
N LEU A 347 13.17 7.93 -1.62
CA LEU A 347 13.74 7.18 -0.51
C LEU A 347 13.01 5.85 -0.23
N HIS A 348 11.89 5.57 -0.92
CA HIS A 348 11.23 4.24 -0.91
C HIS A 348 11.51 3.29 -2.11
N ALA A 349 11.53 3.76 -3.36
CA ALA A 349 11.77 2.90 -4.55
C ALA A 349 13.06 2.03 -4.52
N SER A 350 13.05 0.82 -5.07
CA SER A 350 14.27 -0.01 -5.06
C SER A 350 15.37 0.56 -5.98
N ILE A 351 16.62 0.14 -5.79
CA ILE A 351 17.73 0.51 -6.68
C ILE A 351 17.46 0.02 -8.11
N GLU A 352 16.93 -1.19 -8.27
CA GLU A 352 16.55 -1.77 -9.56
C GLU A 352 15.47 -0.94 -10.24
N THR A 353 14.50 -0.45 -9.46
CA THR A 353 13.47 0.46 -9.97
C THR A 353 14.10 1.75 -10.49
N ILE A 354 15.02 2.36 -9.73
CA ILE A 354 15.71 3.58 -10.15
C ILE A 354 16.54 3.32 -11.42
N GLN A 355 17.32 2.25 -11.45
CA GLN A 355 18.15 1.85 -12.60
C GLN A 355 17.31 1.68 -13.86
N SER A 356 16.20 0.94 -13.77
CA SER A 356 15.32 0.70 -14.92
C SER A 356 14.73 2.01 -15.49
N HIS A 357 14.47 3.01 -14.63
CA HIS A 357 14.04 4.33 -15.09
C HIS A 357 15.17 5.11 -15.76
N ILE A 358 16.39 5.01 -15.24
CA ILE A 358 17.57 5.63 -15.86
C ILE A 358 17.79 5.04 -17.25
N ASP A 359 17.78 3.70 -17.36
CA ASP A 359 18.01 3.01 -18.63
C ASP A 359 16.98 3.39 -19.68
N LEU A 360 15.68 3.39 -19.34
CA LEU A 360 14.63 3.80 -20.26
C LEU A 360 14.78 5.27 -20.69
N VAL A 361 15.11 6.17 -19.77
CA VAL A 361 15.28 7.60 -20.10
C VAL A 361 16.45 7.80 -21.07
N LEU A 362 17.57 7.10 -20.85
CA LEU A 362 18.73 7.12 -21.74
C LEU A 362 18.40 6.50 -23.11
N GLU A 363 17.69 5.38 -23.13
CA GLU A 363 17.22 4.72 -24.36
C GLU A 363 16.35 5.67 -25.22
N LEU A 364 15.48 6.44 -24.58
CA LEU A 364 14.61 7.42 -25.25
C LEU A 364 15.34 8.72 -25.68
N GLY A 365 16.66 8.81 -25.45
CA GLY A 365 17.50 9.93 -25.85
C GLY A 365 17.50 11.12 -24.89
N PHE A 366 17.02 10.95 -23.66
CA PHE A 366 17.07 11.98 -22.61
C PHE A 366 18.28 11.81 -21.70
N THR A 367 18.60 12.84 -20.92
CA THR A 367 19.73 12.82 -19.99
C THR A 367 19.29 12.54 -18.56
N THR A 368 20.21 12.06 -17.71
CA THR A 368 19.99 11.96 -16.26
C THR A 368 19.68 13.32 -15.63
N GLN A 369 20.21 14.41 -16.19
CA GLN A 369 19.92 15.78 -15.74
C GLN A 369 18.46 16.18 -15.99
N ASP A 370 17.83 15.67 -17.05
CA ASP A 370 16.40 15.86 -17.27
C ASP A 370 15.56 15.19 -16.17
N MET A 371 16.01 14.04 -15.67
CA MET A 371 15.36 13.34 -14.54
C MET A 371 15.50 14.14 -13.25
N VAL A 372 16.67 14.72 -13.00
CA VAL A 372 16.92 15.57 -11.82
C VAL A 372 16.00 16.80 -11.83
N LYS A 373 15.77 17.39 -13.01
CA LYS A 373 14.80 18.48 -13.22
C LYS A 373 13.35 18.02 -13.07
N THR A 374 13.05 16.77 -13.43
CA THR A 374 11.69 16.20 -13.45
C THR A 374 11.58 14.94 -12.59
N PRO A 375 11.78 15.01 -11.25
CA PRO A 375 11.92 13.82 -10.42
C PRO A 375 10.64 12.98 -10.31
N ARG A 376 9.47 13.58 -10.57
CA ARG A 376 8.20 12.83 -10.63
C ARG A 376 8.16 11.75 -11.72
N ILE A 377 9.14 11.73 -12.63
CA ILE A 377 9.28 10.65 -13.62
C ILE A 377 9.43 9.28 -12.94
N PHE A 378 10.08 9.21 -11.78
CA PHE A 378 10.26 7.98 -11.00
C PHE A 378 8.96 7.43 -10.39
N SER A 379 7.87 8.20 -10.42
CA SER A 379 6.54 7.76 -9.96
C SER A 379 5.67 7.17 -11.08
N ARG A 380 6.13 7.19 -12.33
CA ARG A 380 5.39 6.67 -13.48
C ARG A 380 5.81 5.24 -13.75
N SER A 381 4.90 4.40 -14.24
CA SER A 381 5.32 3.10 -14.75
C SER A 381 6.16 3.27 -16.01
N LEU A 382 7.17 2.41 -16.18
CA LEU A 382 8.00 2.36 -17.39
C LEU A 382 7.14 2.26 -18.66
N SER A 383 6.12 1.41 -18.64
CA SER A 383 5.15 1.26 -19.73
C SER A 383 4.41 2.56 -20.07
N SER A 384 4.04 3.35 -19.05
CA SER A 384 3.37 4.63 -19.26
C SER A 384 4.32 5.67 -19.83
N ILE A 385 5.61 5.65 -19.47
CA ILE A 385 6.60 6.56 -20.03
C ILE A 385 6.76 6.24 -21.52
N ARG A 386 6.95 4.95 -21.86
CA ARG A 386 7.12 4.49 -23.23
C ARG A 386 5.93 4.82 -24.13
N THR A 387 4.73 4.45 -23.68
CA THR A 387 3.49 4.72 -24.44
C THR A 387 3.34 6.20 -24.76
N ARG A 388 3.63 7.08 -23.78
CA ARG A 388 3.51 8.53 -23.99
C ARG A 388 4.59 9.09 -24.91
N TYR A 389 5.79 8.53 -24.88
CA TYR A 389 6.84 8.87 -25.84
C TYR A 389 6.41 8.52 -27.27
N ASP A 390 5.95 7.29 -27.48
CA ASP A 390 5.53 6.79 -28.80
C ASP A 390 4.34 7.61 -29.35
N GLU A 391 3.34 7.91 -28.50
CA GLU A 391 2.18 8.72 -28.91
C GLU A 391 2.56 10.16 -29.29
N LEU A 392 3.52 10.77 -28.59
CA LEU A 392 3.95 12.15 -28.89
C LEU A 392 4.83 12.21 -30.13
N THR A 393 5.75 11.26 -30.29
CA THR A 393 6.62 11.18 -31.47
C THR A 393 5.82 10.86 -32.73
N ALA A 394 4.80 9.99 -32.65
CA ALA A 394 3.92 9.66 -33.77
C ALA A 394 3.12 10.86 -34.29
N VAL A 395 2.91 11.91 -33.48
CA VAL A 395 2.24 13.15 -33.92
C VAL A 395 3.22 14.28 -34.25
N GLY A 396 4.51 13.97 -34.40
CA GLY A 396 5.57 14.93 -34.71
C GLY A 396 5.92 15.87 -33.55
N CYS A 397 5.44 15.60 -32.33
CA CYS A 397 5.81 16.37 -31.15
C CYS A 397 7.16 15.90 -30.64
N LYS A 398 8.10 16.83 -30.41
CA LYS A 398 9.35 16.52 -29.68
C LYS A 398 9.08 16.46 -28.18
N PRO A 399 9.04 15.28 -27.55
CA PRO A 399 8.69 15.17 -26.14
C PRO A 399 9.80 15.72 -25.23
N ASN A 400 9.41 16.12 -24.03
CA ASN A 400 10.30 16.33 -22.88
C ASN A 400 9.81 15.49 -21.69
N LEU A 401 10.66 15.19 -20.71
CA LEU A 401 10.24 14.36 -19.57
C LEU A 401 9.03 14.93 -18.81
N GLY A 402 8.89 16.25 -18.77
CA GLY A 402 7.72 16.92 -18.19
C GLY A 402 6.39 16.53 -18.85
N SER A 403 6.39 16.18 -20.13
CA SER A 403 5.19 15.71 -20.84
C SER A 403 4.70 14.34 -20.35
N PHE A 404 5.60 13.49 -19.86
CA PHE A 404 5.26 12.14 -19.41
C PHE A 404 4.57 12.11 -18.05
N ILE A 405 4.65 13.20 -17.28
CA ILE A 405 4.04 13.33 -15.96
C ILE A 405 2.70 14.08 -15.97
N TYR A 406 2.19 14.46 -17.15
CA TYR A 406 0.88 15.10 -17.27
C TYR A 406 -0.28 14.21 -16.81
N SER A 407 -1.42 14.83 -16.46
CA SER A 407 -2.66 14.07 -16.32
C SER A 407 -3.03 13.40 -17.66
N LYS A 408 -3.86 12.36 -17.60
CA LYS A 408 -4.31 11.64 -18.81
C LYS A 408 -4.99 12.60 -19.80
N GLU A 409 -5.81 13.50 -19.28
CA GLU A 409 -6.58 14.47 -20.06
C GLU A 409 -5.65 15.50 -20.71
N ARG A 410 -4.67 16.02 -19.95
CA ARG A 410 -3.70 16.98 -20.49
C ARG A 410 -2.84 16.34 -21.58
N HIS A 411 -2.40 15.10 -21.38
CA HIS A 411 -1.64 14.35 -22.39
C HIS A 411 -2.45 14.19 -23.68
N GLN A 412 -3.70 13.70 -23.58
CA GLN A 412 -4.59 13.53 -24.73
C GLN A 412 -4.85 14.85 -25.47
N LEU A 413 -5.03 15.97 -24.76
CA LEU A 413 -5.21 17.28 -25.37
C LEU A 413 -3.98 17.73 -26.17
N VAL A 414 -2.78 17.45 -25.68
CA VAL A 414 -1.55 17.76 -26.43
C VAL A 414 -1.53 16.94 -27.72
N VAL A 415 -1.74 15.63 -27.64
CA VAL A 415 -1.79 14.74 -28.82
C VAL A 415 -2.82 15.22 -29.85
N LEU A 416 -4.04 15.57 -29.40
CA LEU A 416 -5.10 16.06 -30.29
C LEU A 416 -4.74 17.38 -30.95
N LYS A 417 -4.13 18.33 -30.23
CA LYS A 417 -3.71 19.62 -30.80
C LYS A 417 -2.70 19.43 -31.93
N PHE A 418 -1.71 18.55 -31.74
CA PHE A 418 -0.74 18.24 -32.80
C PHE A 418 -1.42 17.57 -34.01
N LYS A 419 -2.28 16.57 -33.78
CA LYS A 419 -3.07 15.95 -34.88
C LYS A 419 -3.93 16.96 -35.64
N MET A 420 -4.55 17.92 -34.96
CA MET A 420 -5.35 18.97 -35.60
C MET A 420 -4.48 19.95 -36.40
N ASN A 421 -3.30 20.30 -35.92
CA ASN A 421 -2.37 21.19 -36.62
C ASN A 421 -1.81 20.53 -37.88
N GLU A 422 -1.41 19.26 -37.80
CA GLU A 422 -1.00 18.46 -38.97
C GLU A 422 -2.12 18.40 -40.02
N ARG A 423 -3.36 18.10 -39.60
CA ARG A 423 -4.52 18.12 -40.52
C ARG A 423 -4.76 19.48 -41.16
N LYS A 424 -4.52 20.59 -40.45
CA LYS A 424 -4.64 21.95 -41.01
C LYS A 424 -3.51 22.26 -41.98
N LYS A 425 -2.29 21.79 -41.71
CA LYS A 425 -1.13 21.96 -42.59
C LYS A 425 -1.36 21.24 -43.91
N ASN A 426 -1.79 19.97 -43.86
CA ASN A 426 -2.06 19.17 -45.06
C ASN A 426 -3.19 19.77 -45.93
N LYS A 427 -4.26 20.27 -45.30
CA LYS A 427 -5.33 20.97 -46.06
C LYS A 427 -4.85 22.23 -46.78
N ARG A 428 -3.92 22.99 -46.17
CA ARG A 428 -3.38 24.20 -46.80
C ARG A 428 -2.44 23.87 -47.97
N THR A 429 -1.68 22.78 -47.90
CA THR A 429 -0.85 22.34 -49.02
C THR A 429 -1.72 21.86 -50.19
N ASP A 430 -2.79 21.11 -49.91
CA ASP A 430 -3.73 20.63 -50.95
C ASP A 430 -4.50 21.78 -51.64
N GLU A 431 -4.66 22.93 -50.95
CA GLU A 431 -5.30 24.15 -51.49
C GLU A 431 -4.33 25.05 -52.27
N ILE A 432 -3.01 24.89 -52.11
CA ILE A 432 -1.97 25.63 -52.85
C ILE A 432 -1.54 24.89 -54.13
N GLU A 433 -1.66 23.55 -54.13
CA GLU A 433 -1.37 22.71 -55.31
C GLU A 433 -2.54 22.62 -56.31
N LYS A 434 -3.71 23.15 -55.96
CA LYS A 434 -4.86 23.35 -56.85
C LYS A 434 -4.91 24.79 -57.34
#